data_AF-A0A7K4KN79-F1
#
_entry.id   AF-A0A7K4KN79-F1
#
_cell.length_a   1.000
_cell.length_b   1.000
_cell.length_c   1.000
_cell.angle_alpha   90.00
_cell.angle_beta   90.00
_cell.angle_gamma   90.00
#
_symmetry.space_group_name_H-M   'P 1'
#
loop_
_entity.id
_entity.type
_entity.pdbx_description
1 polymer ?
#
loop_
_entity_poly.entity_id
_entity_poly.type
_entity_poly.pdbx_seq_one_letter_code
_entity_poly.pdbx_strand_id
1 'polypeptide(L)'
;DFHLILDTTRRYQTVKGFGGSVTDSAAINILSLSRGAQEQLIRSYFSDEGIEYNLVRVPMASTDFSVRLYTYADAEGDFELKSFNLSEEDTRMKA
;
A
#
# COMPACT_ATOMS: atom_id res chain seq x y z
N ASP A 1 37.12 6.61 -23.54
CA ASP A 1 35.79 7.23 -23.53
C ASP A 1 34.70 6.18 -23.64
N PHE A 2 33.68 6.30 -22.81
CA PHE A 2 32.55 5.37 -22.73
C PHE A 2 31.28 6.08 -23.22
N HIS A 3 30.56 5.43 -24.13
CA HIS A 3 29.33 5.97 -24.72
C HIS A 3 28.16 5.02 -24.48
N LEU A 4 27.02 5.55 -24.04
CA LEU A 4 25.73 4.86 -23.92
C LEU A 4 24.82 5.29 -25.07
N ILE A 5 24.31 4.34 -25.84
CA ILE A 5 23.45 4.59 -27.01
C ILE A 5 22.13 3.84 -26.84
N LEU A 6 21.01 4.54 -27.02
CA LEU A 6 19.66 4.00 -26.94
C LEU A 6 19.14 3.61 -28.34
N ASP A 7 18.68 2.38 -28.51
CA ASP A 7 17.98 1.92 -29.71
C ASP A 7 16.47 1.80 -29.41
N THR A 8 15.69 2.76 -29.92
CA THR A 8 14.24 2.87 -29.67
C THR A 8 13.40 1.86 -30.49
N THR A 9 14.02 1.13 -31.42
CA THR A 9 13.34 0.08 -32.21
C THR A 9 13.30 -1.26 -31.47
N ARG A 10 14.25 -1.48 -30.56
CA ARG A 10 14.30 -2.67 -29.68
C ARG A 10 13.40 -2.44 -28.47
N ARG A 11 12.30 -3.19 -28.41
CA ARG A 11 11.32 -3.12 -27.32
C ARG A 11 11.33 -4.38 -26.47
N TYR A 12 11.01 -4.20 -25.19
CA TYR A 12 10.83 -5.29 -24.22
C TYR A 12 9.46 -5.13 -23.53
N GLN A 13 9.37 -5.42 -22.24
CA GLN A 13 8.14 -5.31 -21.46
C GLN A 13 7.66 -3.86 -21.31
N THR A 14 6.35 -3.70 -21.20
CA THR A 14 5.75 -2.47 -20.69
C THR A 14 5.79 -2.48 -19.17
N VAL A 15 6.24 -1.38 -18.57
CA VAL A 15 6.20 -1.20 -17.11
C VAL A 15 4.78 -0.82 -16.70
N LYS A 16 4.22 -1.57 -15.74
CA LYS A 16 2.86 -1.32 -15.24
C LYS A 16 2.78 -0.05 -14.40
N GLY A 17 3.78 0.21 -13.56
CA GLY A 17 3.79 1.36 -12.66
C GLY A 17 4.81 1.25 -11.53
N PHE A 18 4.74 2.22 -10.63
CA PHE A 18 5.57 2.37 -9.44
C PHE A 18 4.70 2.75 -8.25
N GLY A 19 5.10 2.35 -7.04
CA GLY A 19 4.18 2.37 -5.92
C GLY A 19 4.77 2.02 -4.56
N GLY A 20 3.90 1.99 -3.57
CA GLY A 20 4.21 1.64 -2.18
C GLY A 20 3.23 0.63 -1.59
N SER A 21 3.44 0.26 -0.33
CA SER A 21 2.53 -0.63 0.41
C SER A 21 1.82 0.14 1.53
N VAL A 22 0.50 0.00 1.63
CA VAL A 22 -0.29 0.57 2.74
C VAL A 22 -0.46 -0.50 3.81
N THR A 23 0.57 -0.68 4.64
CA THR A 23 0.57 -1.57 5.80
C THR A 23 -0.13 -0.91 7.00
N ASP A 24 -0.44 -1.68 8.05
CA ASP A 24 -1.00 -1.11 9.30
C ASP A 24 -0.06 -0.05 9.88
N SER A 25 1.24 -0.35 9.92
CA SER A 25 2.26 0.60 10.37
C SER A 25 2.29 1.88 9.53
N ALA A 26 2.17 1.80 8.20
CA ALA A 26 2.13 2.98 7.34
C ALA A 26 0.90 3.85 7.66
N ALA A 27 -0.28 3.23 7.78
CA ALA A 27 -1.52 3.92 8.11
C ALA A 27 -1.45 4.57 9.51
N ILE A 28 -0.98 3.85 10.52
CA ILE A 28 -0.81 4.37 11.89
C ILE A 28 0.12 5.61 11.91
N ASN A 29 1.26 5.53 11.23
CA ASN A 29 2.21 6.64 11.20
C ASN A 29 1.63 7.86 10.47
N ILE A 30 0.96 7.66 9.33
CA ILE A 30 0.31 8.76 8.61
C ILE A 30 -0.78 9.40 9.48
N LEU A 31 -1.66 8.60 10.07
CA LEU A 31 -2.77 9.09 10.89
C LEU A 31 -2.32 9.78 12.18
N SER A 32 -1.08 9.54 12.64
CA SER A 32 -0.50 10.25 13.79
C SER A 32 -0.08 11.70 13.47
N LEU A 33 0.00 12.07 12.19
CA LEU A 33 0.35 13.43 11.76
C LEU A 33 -0.85 14.38 11.91
N SER A 34 -0.58 15.69 11.91
CA SER A 34 -1.65 16.68 11.74
C SER A 34 -2.29 16.55 10.37
N ARG A 35 -3.57 16.92 10.23
CA ARG A 35 -4.30 16.80 8.97
C ARG A 35 -3.58 17.44 7.78
N GLY A 36 -3.01 18.64 7.95
CA GLY A 36 -2.26 19.31 6.88
C GLY A 36 -1.00 18.55 6.45
N ALA A 37 -0.31 17.92 7.41
CA ALA A 37 0.86 17.08 7.11
C ALA A 37 0.46 15.75 6.44
N GLN A 38 -0.67 15.16 6.82
CA GLN A 38 -1.24 13.99 6.13
C GLN A 38 -1.51 14.31 4.66
N GLU A 39 -2.22 15.41 4.40
CA GLU A 39 -2.54 15.85 3.03
C GLU A 39 -1.28 16.10 2.21
N GLN A 40 -0.26 16.76 2.78
CA GLN A 40 1.03 16.98 2.11
C GLN A 40 1.78 15.68 1.81
N LEU A 41 1.78 14.72 2.73
CA LEU A 41 2.43 13.42 2.53
C LEU A 41 1.74 12.63 1.40
N ILE A 42 0.42 12.57 1.40
CA ILE A 42 -0.34 11.86 0.35
C ILE A 42 -0.14 12.53 -1.01
N ARG A 43 -0.17 13.88 -1.09
CA ARG A 43 0.14 14.60 -2.32
C ARG A 43 1.56 14.31 -2.82
N SER A 44 2.54 14.33 -1.93
CA SER A 44 3.94 14.06 -2.29
C SER A 44 4.10 12.71 -3.02
N TYR A 45 3.35 11.68 -2.60
CA TYR A 45 3.38 10.37 -3.27
C TYR A 45 2.49 10.29 -4.52
N PHE A 46 1.25 10.79 -4.47
CA PHE A 46 0.21 10.43 -5.44
C PHE A 46 -0.29 11.57 -6.34
N SER A 47 0.07 12.84 -6.08
CA SER A 47 -0.33 13.94 -6.96
C SER A 47 0.63 14.15 -8.13
N ASP A 48 0.14 14.86 -9.15
CA ASP A 48 0.91 15.41 -10.27
C ASP A 48 1.97 16.43 -9.86
N GLU A 49 1.79 17.09 -8.71
CA GLU A 49 2.82 17.92 -8.06
C GLU A 49 3.85 17.11 -7.26
N GLY A 50 3.69 15.77 -7.18
CA GLY A 50 4.52 14.84 -6.41
C GLY A 50 5.31 13.90 -7.31
N ILE A 51 5.50 12.65 -6.87
CA ILE A 51 6.20 11.61 -7.64
C ILE A 51 5.25 10.65 -8.39
N GLU A 52 3.96 10.97 -8.44
CA GLU A 52 2.94 10.27 -9.25
C GLU A 52 2.93 8.74 -9.11
N TYR A 53 2.99 8.22 -7.88
CA TYR A 53 2.73 6.81 -7.62
C TYR A 53 1.37 6.41 -8.21
N ASN A 54 1.37 5.28 -8.92
CA ASN A 54 0.19 4.77 -9.60
C ASN A 54 -0.12 3.30 -9.24
N LEU A 55 0.62 2.73 -8.29
CA LEU A 55 0.38 1.41 -7.72
C LEU A 55 0.39 1.47 -6.19
N VAL A 56 -0.48 0.67 -5.59
CA VAL A 56 -0.50 0.44 -4.14
C VAL A 56 -0.65 -1.05 -3.87
N ARG A 57 0.18 -1.57 -2.96
CA ARG A 57 0.03 -2.92 -2.39
C ARG A 57 -0.67 -2.84 -1.04
N VAL A 58 -1.78 -3.56 -0.90
CA VAL A 58 -2.54 -3.65 0.36
C VAL A 58 -2.40 -5.07 0.91
N PRO A 59 -1.79 -5.27 2.10
CA PRO A 59 -1.82 -6.57 2.76
C PRO A 59 -3.24 -6.95 3.15
N MET A 60 -3.59 -8.22 2.93
CA MET A 60 -4.82 -8.81 3.44
C MET A 60 -4.57 -9.29 4.88
N ALA A 61 -5.23 -8.63 5.83
CA ALA A 61 -5.04 -8.77 7.27
C ALA A 61 -3.61 -8.41 7.75
N SER A 62 -3.14 -9.04 8.84
CA SER A 62 -1.88 -8.68 9.46
C SER A 62 -0.62 -9.10 8.69
N THR A 63 0.46 -8.37 8.94
CA THR A 63 1.84 -8.71 8.54
C THR A 63 2.79 -8.49 9.71
N ASP A 64 4.10 -8.65 9.51
CA ASP A 64 5.12 -8.19 10.45
C ASP A 64 5.08 -6.68 10.71
N PHE A 65 4.54 -5.89 9.77
CA PHE A 65 4.27 -4.45 9.93
C PHE A 65 2.89 -4.15 10.55
N SER A 66 2.37 -5.06 11.38
CA SER A 66 1.14 -4.91 12.16
C SER A 66 1.44 -4.95 13.66
N VAL A 67 0.64 -4.25 14.47
CA VAL A 67 0.84 -4.19 15.93
C VAL A 67 0.33 -5.44 16.66
N ARG A 68 -0.45 -6.28 15.97
CA ARG A 68 -0.96 -7.55 16.44
C ARG A 68 -1.13 -8.51 15.27
N LEU A 69 -1.16 -9.80 15.57
CA LEU A 69 -1.52 -10.84 14.61
C LEU A 69 -3.05 -10.96 14.53
N TYR A 70 -3.57 -11.01 13.31
CA TYR A 70 -4.98 -11.27 13.02
C TYR A 70 -5.15 -11.74 11.58
N THR A 71 -6.20 -12.52 11.34
CA THR A 71 -6.75 -12.75 10.01
C THR A 71 -8.17 -12.20 9.94
N TYR A 72 -8.84 -12.36 8.81
CA TYR A 72 -10.25 -11.99 8.68
C TYR A 72 -11.20 -13.06 9.23
N ALA A 73 -10.72 -14.29 9.51
CA ALA A 73 -11.54 -15.41 9.96
C ALA A 73 -10.74 -16.31 10.92
N ASP A 74 -10.45 -15.79 12.12
CA ASP A 74 -9.65 -16.50 13.12
C ASP A 74 -10.42 -17.60 13.89
N ALA A 75 -11.71 -17.80 13.61
CA ALA A 75 -12.51 -18.85 14.25
C ALA A 75 -12.10 -20.25 13.75
N GLU A 76 -11.69 -21.12 14.68
CA GLU A 76 -11.29 -22.49 14.36
C GLU A 76 -12.47 -23.27 13.74
N GLY A 77 -12.19 -23.98 12.64
CA GLY A 77 -13.19 -24.78 11.93
C GLY A 77 -14.18 -23.99 11.07
N ASP A 78 -13.99 -22.68 10.87
CA ASP A 78 -14.88 -21.84 10.05
C ASP A 78 -14.62 -21.97 8.54
N PHE A 79 -14.78 -23.19 8.00
CA PHE A 79 -14.63 -23.45 6.57
C PHE A 79 -15.70 -22.75 5.70
N GLU A 80 -16.81 -22.34 6.32
CA GLU A 80 -17.91 -21.61 5.66
C GLU A 80 -17.74 -20.09 5.75
N LEU A 81 -16.68 -19.58 6.39
CA LEU A 81 -16.37 -18.16 6.56
C LEU A 81 -17.51 -17.33 7.20
N LYS A 82 -18.27 -17.94 8.12
CA LYS A 82 -19.38 -17.25 8.82
C LYS A 82 -18.91 -16.13 9.74
N SER A 83 -17.67 -16.23 10.23
CA SER A 83 -17.04 -15.23 11.09
C SER A 83 -16.18 -14.22 10.32
N PHE A 84 -16.11 -14.33 8.98
CA PHE A 84 -15.29 -13.43 8.18
C PHE A 84 -15.68 -11.98 8.41
N ASN A 85 -14.73 -11.15 8.80
CA ASN A 85 -14.94 -9.72 8.92
C ASN A 85 -13.63 -8.93 8.69
N LEU A 86 -13.76 -7.73 8.13
CA LEU A 86 -12.66 -6.79 8.09
C LEU A 86 -12.40 -6.24 9.50
N SER A 87 -11.14 -5.93 9.82
CA SER A 87 -10.80 -5.40 11.12
C SER A 87 -10.86 -3.87 11.15
N GLU A 88 -10.64 -3.29 12.33
CA GLU A 88 -10.57 -1.82 12.46
C GLU A 88 -9.39 -1.26 11.68
N GLU A 89 -8.30 -2.01 11.53
CA GLU A 89 -7.15 -1.63 10.71
C GLU A 89 -7.55 -1.39 9.24
N ASP A 90 -8.42 -2.23 8.64
CA ASP A 90 -8.89 -2.00 7.27
C ASP A 90 -9.92 -0.87 7.21
N THR A 91 -10.90 -0.88 8.10
CA THR A 91 -12.08 0.00 8.00
C THR A 91 -11.87 1.42 8.53
N ARG A 92 -10.86 1.63 9.38
CA ARG A 92 -10.56 2.94 9.97
C ARG A 92 -9.18 3.48 9.62
N MET A 93 -8.22 2.62 9.29
CA MET A 93 -6.84 3.06 9.03
C MET A 93 -6.47 3.08 7.55
N LYS A 94 -6.96 2.10 6.77
CA LYS A 94 -6.64 1.95 5.33
C LYS A 94 -7.80 2.31 4.40
N ALA A 95 -8.87 2.90 4.94
CA ALA A 95 -10.08 3.25 4.20
C ALA A 95 -9.91 4.51 3.34
#